data_AF-A0A3B8VQK5-F1
#
_entry.id   AF-A0A3B8VQK5-F1
#
_cell.length_a   1.000
_cell.length_b   1.000
_cell.length_c   1.000
_cell.angle_alpha   90.00
_cell.angle_beta   90.00
_cell.angle_gamma   90.00
#
_symmetry.space_group_name_H-M   'P 1'
#
loop_
_entity.id
_entity.type
_entity.pdbx_description
1 polymer ?
#
loop_
_entity_poly.entity_id
_entity_poly.type
_entity_poly.pdbx_seq_one_letter_code
_entity_poly.pdbx_strand_id
1 'polypeptide(L)'
;MSQRNRQSRSSIGRNFWMFVEAPQNFEITREIDFSLFGMGAKYRRRAERMQPQDRVLFYINGVRKWPASATITSTYFEDNSLLWHPTTRGESFQYRVKLKPDIVLDEEDYIDAMILGPRLDYVKRWAPENWPLAFWDRLHLLPQRDFRLIEGEMERITSRNNRTNKRENPEPRTDDDNDVGMINDEIQNQAETPPSDRSDDDSSTENCSQLE
;
A
#
# COMPACT_ATOMS: atom_id res chain seq x y z
N MET A 1 32.30 10.06 31.22
CA MET A 1 30.87 9.72 31.12
C MET A 1 30.27 10.39 29.89
N SER A 2 29.85 9.56 28.94
CA SER A 2 29.05 9.75 27.72
C SER A 2 28.74 11.19 27.26
N GLN A 3 29.44 11.64 26.20
CA GLN A 3 28.91 12.62 25.27
C GLN A 3 27.78 11.95 24.46
N ARG A 4 26.52 12.28 24.73
CA ARG A 4 25.41 11.87 23.85
C ARG A 4 25.44 12.72 22.58
N ASN A 5 26.05 12.15 21.56
CA ASN A 5 25.95 12.54 20.17
C ASN A 5 24.48 12.55 19.75
N ARG A 6 23.79 13.69 19.91
CA ARG A 6 22.52 13.93 19.19
C ARG A 6 22.89 14.17 17.75
N GLN A 7 22.90 13.09 16.97
CA GLN A 7 22.87 13.16 15.52
C GLN A 7 21.66 14.00 15.12
N SER A 8 21.94 15.25 14.77
CA SER A 8 21.05 16.11 14.00
C SER A 8 20.79 15.40 12.68
N ARG A 9 19.70 14.61 12.62
CA ARG A 9 19.10 14.22 11.34
C ARG A 9 18.67 15.52 10.67
N SER A 10 19.47 15.99 9.73
CA SER A 10 19.15 17.09 8.84
C SER A 10 17.83 16.79 8.14
N SER A 11 16.72 17.30 8.68
CA SER A 11 15.48 17.35 7.93
C SER A 11 15.66 18.44 6.87
N ILE A 12 16.19 18.04 5.70
CA ILE A 12 15.91 18.78 4.47
C ILE A 12 14.39 18.98 4.44
N GLY A 13 13.95 20.24 4.37
CA GLY A 13 12.53 20.58 4.48
C GLY A 13 11.75 19.85 3.39
N ARG A 14 10.98 18.82 3.77
CA ARG A 14 10.10 18.09 2.84
C ARG A 14 8.96 19.01 2.43
N ASN A 15 8.77 19.21 1.14
CA ASN A 15 7.59 19.89 0.64
C ASN A 15 6.40 18.93 0.63
N PHE A 16 5.21 19.51 0.75
CA PHE A 16 3.95 18.79 0.71
C PHE A 16 3.15 19.32 -0.47
N TRP A 17 2.93 18.47 -1.45
CA TRP A 17 2.23 18.81 -2.67
C TRP A 17 0.82 18.22 -2.69
N MET A 18 -0.04 18.79 -3.52
CA MET A 18 -1.29 18.17 -3.91
C MET A 18 -1.42 18.20 -5.42
N PHE A 19 -1.65 17.03 -6.00
CA PHE A 19 -1.86 16.79 -7.41
C PHE A 19 -3.34 16.65 -7.67
N VAL A 20 -3.89 17.55 -8.48
CA VAL A 20 -5.30 17.56 -8.84
C VAL A 20 -5.45 16.94 -10.22
N GLU A 21 -6.18 15.82 -10.27
CA GLU A 21 -6.47 15.08 -11.49
C GLU A 21 -7.93 15.20 -11.90
N ALA A 22 -8.15 15.11 -13.22
CA ALA A 22 -9.47 14.82 -13.75
C ALA A 22 -9.76 13.32 -13.58
N PRO A 23 -11.03 12.90 -13.40
CA PRO A 23 -11.38 11.49 -13.25
C PRO A 23 -10.69 10.62 -14.32
N GLN A 24 -10.83 10.94 -15.60
CA GLN A 24 -10.25 10.13 -16.68
C GLN A 24 -8.72 9.96 -16.61
N ASN A 25 -7.99 10.93 -16.05
CA ASN A 25 -6.54 10.82 -15.87
C ASN A 25 -6.16 10.14 -14.55
N PHE A 26 -7.01 10.25 -13.54
CA PHE A 26 -6.84 9.55 -12.28
C PHE A 26 -6.90 8.03 -12.49
N GLU A 27 -7.82 7.55 -13.33
CA GLU A 27 -7.94 6.13 -13.68
C GLU A 27 -6.64 5.58 -14.26
N ILE A 28 -6.01 6.31 -15.18
CA ILE A 28 -4.69 5.96 -15.73
C ILE A 28 -3.62 5.95 -14.64
N THR A 29 -3.60 6.96 -13.77
CA THR A 29 -2.66 7.02 -12.65
C THR A 29 -2.85 5.86 -11.67
N ARG A 30 -4.08 5.39 -11.47
CA ARG A 30 -4.41 4.20 -10.67
C ARG A 30 -3.94 2.93 -11.37
N GLU A 31 -4.12 2.79 -12.68
CA GLU A 31 -3.67 1.63 -13.46
C GLU A 31 -2.14 1.45 -13.42
N ILE A 32 -1.39 2.55 -13.38
CA ILE A 32 0.08 2.53 -13.24
C ILE A 32 0.56 2.54 -11.78
N ASP A 33 -0.32 2.22 -10.82
CA ASP A 33 -0.05 2.14 -9.38
C ASP A 33 0.61 3.40 -8.79
N PHE A 34 0.14 4.57 -9.22
CA PHE A 34 0.66 5.86 -8.77
C PHE A 34 2.18 6.00 -8.92
N SER A 35 2.79 5.29 -9.87
CA SER A 35 4.25 5.26 -10.05
C SER A 35 4.79 6.50 -10.77
N LEU A 36 3.92 7.25 -11.43
CA LEU A 36 4.28 8.38 -12.28
C LEU A 36 3.22 9.46 -12.25
N PHE A 37 3.65 10.71 -12.29
CA PHE A 37 2.76 11.86 -12.47
C PHE A 37 3.31 12.83 -13.51
N GLY A 38 2.45 13.21 -14.46
CA GLY A 38 2.78 14.09 -15.57
C GLY A 38 2.20 15.49 -15.42
N MET A 39 2.98 16.48 -15.80
CA MET A 39 2.66 17.90 -15.70
C MET A 39 2.82 18.60 -17.05
N GLY A 40 1.89 19.50 -17.35
CA GLY A 40 1.98 20.38 -18.52
C GLY A 40 3.03 21.47 -18.37
N ALA A 41 3.43 22.07 -19.49
CA ALA A 41 4.47 23.10 -19.54
C ALA A 41 4.26 24.30 -18.60
N LYS A 42 3.00 24.68 -18.33
CA LYS A 42 2.66 25.73 -17.36
C LYS A 42 3.20 25.47 -15.95
N TYR A 43 3.46 24.21 -15.60
CA TYR A 43 3.94 23.80 -14.28
C TYR A 43 5.41 23.44 -14.23
N ARG A 44 6.17 23.58 -15.33
CA ARG A 44 7.58 23.22 -15.41
C ARG A 44 8.40 23.73 -14.22
N ARG A 45 8.28 25.02 -13.88
CA ARG A 45 9.00 25.62 -12.74
C ARG A 45 8.64 25.02 -11.38
N ARG A 46 7.41 24.50 -11.23
CA ARG A 46 7.00 23.79 -10.01
C ARG A 46 7.57 22.37 -10.00
N ALA A 47 7.55 21.68 -11.14
CA ALA A 47 8.19 20.38 -11.31
C ALA A 47 9.69 20.43 -10.99
N GLU A 48 10.40 21.45 -11.48
CA GLU A 48 11.83 21.71 -11.21
C GLU A 48 12.15 21.82 -9.71
N ARG A 49 11.18 22.25 -8.89
CA ARG A 49 11.34 22.38 -7.44
C ARG A 49 11.04 21.10 -6.67
N MET A 50 10.41 20.12 -7.30
CA MET A 50 10.10 18.84 -6.64
C MET A 50 11.39 18.04 -6.44
N GLN A 51 11.54 17.51 -5.23
CA GLN A 51 12.70 16.72 -4.86
C GLN A 51 12.27 15.35 -4.35
N PRO A 52 13.14 14.33 -4.46
CA PRO A 52 12.92 13.08 -3.75
C PRO A 52 12.61 13.33 -2.26
N GLN A 53 11.71 12.53 -1.69
CA GLN A 53 11.18 12.64 -0.32
C GLN A 53 10.13 13.73 -0.08
N ASP A 54 9.84 14.57 -1.08
CA ASP A 54 8.61 15.38 -1.06
C ASP A 54 7.40 14.44 -1.02
N ARG A 55 6.37 14.83 -0.26
CA ARG A 55 5.15 14.06 -0.10
C ARG A 55 4.04 14.65 -0.97
N VAL A 56 3.13 13.82 -1.46
CA VAL A 56 2.02 14.27 -2.29
C VAL A 56 0.70 13.62 -1.91
N LEU A 57 -0.38 14.40 -2.02
CA LEU A 57 -1.76 13.92 -2.00
C LEU A 57 -2.34 13.99 -3.41
N PHE A 58 -3.09 12.97 -3.80
CA PHE A 58 -3.94 13.04 -4.98
C PHE A 58 -5.31 13.61 -4.62
N TYR A 59 -5.89 14.40 -5.52
CA TYR A 59 -7.23 14.94 -5.40
C TYR A 59 -7.94 14.81 -6.75
N ILE A 60 -9.13 14.22 -6.76
CA ILE A 60 -9.92 14.08 -7.98
C ILE A 60 -10.87 15.27 -8.06
N ASN A 61 -10.67 16.12 -9.09
CA ASN A 61 -11.59 17.21 -9.37
C ASN A 61 -12.94 16.68 -9.89
N GLY A 62 -13.97 17.53 -9.86
CA GLY A 62 -15.34 17.11 -10.17
C GLY A 62 -16.01 16.37 -9.01
N VAL A 63 -15.48 15.22 -8.60
CA VAL A 63 -16.00 14.42 -7.47
C VAL A 63 -15.53 14.89 -6.10
N ARG A 64 -14.45 15.70 -6.07
CA ARG A 64 -13.92 16.36 -4.86
C ARG A 64 -13.52 15.39 -3.76
N LYS A 65 -12.71 14.39 -4.10
CA LYS A 65 -12.23 13.41 -3.12
C LYS A 65 -10.73 13.27 -3.11
N TRP A 66 -10.17 12.88 -1.96
CA TRP A 66 -8.77 12.44 -1.84
C TRP A 66 -8.68 10.92 -1.79
N PRO A 67 -8.11 10.28 -2.83
CA PRO A 67 -8.03 8.82 -2.91
C PRO A 67 -6.69 8.24 -2.42
N ALA A 68 -5.60 9.01 -2.45
CA ALA A 68 -4.27 8.46 -2.23
C ALA A 68 -3.24 9.50 -1.77
N SER A 69 -2.16 8.98 -1.16
CA SER A 69 -0.92 9.70 -0.86
C SER A 69 0.29 8.93 -1.42
N ALA A 70 1.34 9.68 -1.76
CA ALA A 70 2.57 9.11 -2.31
C ALA A 70 3.80 9.94 -1.92
N THR A 71 4.97 9.38 -2.20
CA THR A 71 6.28 10.02 -2.01
C THR A 71 6.98 10.15 -3.35
N ILE A 72 7.53 11.33 -3.63
CA ILE A 72 8.37 11.57 -4.81
C ILE A 72 9.69 10.83 -4.65
N THR A 73 10.09 10.07 -5.67
CA THR A 73 11.30 9.24 -5.67
C THR A 73 12.35 9.72 -6.68
N SER A 74 12.02 10.67 -7.55
CA SER A 74 12.96 11.26 -8.51
C SER A 74 12.88 12.78 -8.54
N THR A 75 13.93 13.42 -9.06
CA THR A 75 13.80 14.78 -9.61
C THR A 75 12.91 14.76 -10.86
N TYR A 76 12.47 15.93 -11.32
CA TYR A 76 11.73 16.01 -12.57
C TYR A 76 12.58 15.54 -13.77
N PHE A 77 11.91 15.03 -14.80
CA PHE A 77 12.49 14.71 -16.09
C PHE A 77 11.47 14.97 -17.20
N GLU A 78 11.92 14.93 -18.46
CA GLU A 78 11.07 15.14 -19.63
C GLU A 78 10.86 13.82 -20.38
N ASP A 79 9.60 13.51 -20.71
CA ASP A 79 9.19 12.31 -21.45
C ASP A 79 7.87 12.57 -22.21
N ASN A 80 7.89 12.40 -23.52
CA ASN A 80 6.79 12.71 -24.43
C ASN A 80 5.87 11.52 -24.77
N SER A 81 6.04 10.37 -24.13
CA SER A 81 5.16 9.21 -24.34
C SER A 81 3.69 9.56 -24.02
N LEU A 82 2.75 9.09 -24.84
CA LEU A 82 1.33 9.36 -24.62
C LEU A 82 0.78 8.40 -23.56
N LEU A 83 0.82 8.82 -22.29
CA LEU A 83 0.21 8.07 -21.19
C LEU A 83 -1.13 8.64 -20.76
N TRP A 84 -1.26 9.97 -20.67
CA TRP A 84 -2.48 10.64 -20.22
C TRP A 84 -3.26 11.25 -21.37
N HIS A 85 -4.57 11.36 -21.20
CA HIS A 85 -5.44 12.06 -22.15
C HIS A 85 -5.11 13.55 -22.13
N PRO A 86 -4.77 14.15 -23.28
CA PRO A 86 -4.56 15.59 -23.37
C PRO A 86 -5.77 16.31 -22.79
N THR A 87 -5.53 17.31 -21.93
CA THR A 87 -6.63 18.19 -21.50
C THR A 87 -7.21 18.91 -22.72
N THR A 88 -8.37 19.55 -22.58
CA THR A 88 -9.07 20.30 -23.63
C THR A 88 -8.21 21.36 -24.35
N ARG A 89 -7.02 21.68 -23.81
CA ARG A 89 -6.03 22.62 -24.37
C ARG A 89 -4.87 21.95 -25.11
N GLY A 90 -4.89 20.63 -25.32
CA GLY A 90 -3.79 19.91 -25.99
C GLY A 90 -2.50 19.90 -25.18
N GLU A 91 -2.59 19.91 -23.84
CA GLU A 91 -1.39 19.94 -22.98
C GLU A 91 -0.61 18.63 -23.09
N SER A 92 0.69 18.72 -23.40
CA SER A 92 1.65 17.61 -23.29
C SER A 92 2.03 17.42 -21.81
N PHE A 93 1.83 16.21 -21.27
CA PHE A 93 2.26 15.86 -19.90
C PHE A 93 3.72 15.43 -19.87
N GLN A 94 4.58 16.27 -20.44
CA GLN A 94 5.98 15.91 -20.67
C GLN A 94 6.85 16.00 -19.43
N TYR A 95 6.51 16.87 -18.48
CA TYR A 95 7.31 17.06 -17.27
C TYR A 95 6.84 16.07 -16.20
N ARG A 96 7.67 15.11 -15.83
CA ARG A 96 7.26 13.98 -14.99
C ARG A 96 8.10 13.83 -13.74
N VAL A 97 7.50 13.23 -12.73
CA VAL A 97 8.18 12.76 -11.52
C VAL A 97 7.79 11.31 -11.24
N LYS A 98 8.76 10.51 -10.78
CA LYS A 98 8.49 9.16 -10.27
C LYS A 98 7.99 9.26 -8.84
N LEU A 99 7.09 8.34 -8.51
CA LEU A 99 6.37 8.29 -7.26
C LEU A 99 6.40 6.87 -6.71
N LYS A 100 6.20 6.77 -5.41
CA LYS A 100 5.89 5.53 -4.71
C LYS A 100 4.60 5.76 -3.92
N PRO A 101 3.53 4.98 -4.11
CA PRO A 101 2.33 5.10 -3.29
C PRO A 101 2.66 4.81 -1.82
N ASP A 102 2.07 5.60 -0.91
CA ASP A 102 2.16 5.40 0.54
C ASP A 102 0.85 4.85 1.09
N ILE A 103 -0.28 5.46 0.72
CA ILE A 103 -1.63 4.98 1.07
C ILE A 103 -2.52 5.14 -0.16
N VAL A 104 -3.24 4.09 -0.53
CA VAL A 104 -4.25 4.09 -1.59
C VAL A 104 -5.54 3.57 -0.97
N LEU A 105 -6.61 4.35 -1.06
CA LEU A 105 -7.93 3.98 -0.56
C LEU A 105 -8.74 3.26 -1.63
N ASP A 106 -9.75 2.50 -1.20
CA ASP A 106 -10.80 2.01 -2.09
C ASP A 106 -11.80 3.13 -2.40
N GLU A 107 -12.55 3.01 -3.50
CA GLU A 107 -13.41 4.09 -4.01
C GLU A 107 -14.53 4.49 -3.03
N GLU A 108 -15.04 3.51 -2.29
CA GLU A 108 -16.02 3.69 -1.22
C GLU A 108 -15.47 4.48 -0.03
N ASP A 109 -14.15 4.44 0.15
CA ASP A 109 -13.42 5.04 1.26
C ASP A 109 -12.77 6.37 0.92
N TYR A 110 -12.83 6.80 -0.34
CA TYR A 110 -12.30 8.10 -0.77
C TYR A 110 -12.82 9.22 0.12
N ILE A 111 -11.89 10.00 0.67
CA ILE A 111 -12.22 11.06 1.63
C ILE A 111 -12.93 12.19 0.90
N ASP A 112 -14.16 12.48 1.28
CA ASP A 112 -14.93 13.61 0.76
C ASP A 112 -14.32 14.94 1.22
N ALA A 113 -13.91 15.75 0.24
CA ALA A 113 -13.31 17.04 0.50
C ALA A 113 -14.29 18.08 1.04
N MET A 114 -15.59 17.90 0.84
CA MET A 114 -16.61 18.75 1.48
C MET A 114 -16.59 18.63 3.00
N ILE A 115 -16.09 17.52 3.55
CA ILE A 115 -16.03 17.29 4.99
C ILE A 115 -14.76 17.88 5.60
N LEU A 116 -13.57 17.61 5.03
CA LEU A 116 -12.30 18.07 5.59
C LEU A 116 -11.77 19.37 5.00
N GLY A 117 -12.12 19.70 3.75
CA GLY A 117 -11.65 20.88 3.02
C GLY A 117 -11.77 22.19 3.81
N PRO A 118 -12.94 22.51 4.41
CA PRO A 118 -13.11 23.72 5.22
C PRO A 118 -12.16 23.84 6.43
N ARG A 119 -11.54 22.74 6.87
CA ARG A 119 -10.64 22.71 8.03
C ARG A 119 -9.18 23.01 7.66
N LEU A 120 -8.86 23.04 6.37
CA LEU A 120 -7.51 23.26 5.86
C LEU A 120 -7.12 24.73 5.98
N ASP A 121 -5.90 24.99 6.44
CA ASP A 121 -5.34 26.35 6.46
C ASP A 121 -5.17 26.90 5.04
N TYR A 122 -4.92 26.01 4.06
CA TYR A 122 -4.76 26.31 2.65
C TYR A 122 -5.94 27.08 2.06
N VAL A 123 -7.17 26.73 2.45
CA VAL A 123 -8.39 27.28 1.85
C VAL A 123 -8.92 28.52 2.58
N LYS A 124 -8.35 28.89 3.74
CA LYS A 124 -8.82 30.01 4.58
C LYS A 124 -8.81 31.38 3.89
N ARG A 125 -8.11 31.51 2.77
CA ARG A 125 -8.09 32.73 1.94
C ARG A 125 -9.34 32.89 1.08
N TRP A 126 -10.16 31.85 0.98
CA TRP A 126 -11.40 31.84 0.22
C TRP A 126 -12.59 32.03 1.15
N ALA A 127 -13.68 32.61 0.63
CA ALA A 127 -14.95 32.61 1.33
C ALA A 127 -15.38 31.15 1.60
N PRO A 128 -15.96 30.84 2.78
CA PRO A 128 -16.30 29.46 3.14
C PRO A 128 -17.18 28.75 2.12
N GLU A 129 -18.06 29.44 1.40
CA GLU A 129 -18.92 28.82 0.38
C GLU A 129 -18.15 28.48 -0.91
N ASN A 130 -17.07 29.22 -1.16
CA ASN A 130 -16.30 29.18 -2.41
C ASN A 130 -14.95 28.45 -2.26
N TRP A 131 -14.68 27.86 -1.10
CA TRP A 131 -13.43 27.15 -0.83
C TRP A 131 -13.05 26.10 -1.90
N PRO A 132 -13.99 25.36 -2.56
CA PRO A 132 -13.60 24.36 -3.56
C PRO A 132 -12.86 24.96 -4.77
N LEU A 133 -13.04 26.26 -5.04
CA LEU A 133 -12.32 26.97 -6.10
C LEU A 133 -10.81 27.08 -5.80
N ALA A 134 -10.39 26.89 -4.54
CA ALA A 134 -8.99 26.82 -4.15
C ALA A 134 -8.23 25.69 -4.87
N PHE A 135 -8.94 24.64 -5.33
CA PHE A 135 -8.37 23.46 -5.99
C PHE A 135 -8.62 23.42 -7.50
N TRP A 136 -8.88 24.59 -8.11
CA TRP A 136 -9.08 24.69 -9.55
C TRP A 136 -7.78 24.44 -10.35
N ASP A 137 -6.63 24.84 -9.80
CA ASP A 137 -5.33 24.62 -10.41
C ASP A 137 -4.91 23.13 -10.28
N ARG A 138 -3.95 22.64 -11.09
CA ARG A 138 -3.58 21.20 -10.99
C ARG A 138 -2.56 20.89 -9.90
N LEU A 139 -1.83 21.89 -9.41
CA LEU A 139 -0.70 21.70 -8.50
C LEU A 139 -0.77 22.69 -7.35
N HIS A 140 -0.78 22.18 -6.13
CA HIS A 140 -0.78 23.02 -4.93
C HIS A 140 0.37 22.66 -4.01
N LEU A 141 0.99 23.68 -3.40
CA LEU A 141 1.91 23.49 -2.28
C LEU A 141 1.11 23.66 -0.99
N LEU A 142 1.03 22.61 -0.19
CA LEU A 142 0.26 22.56 1.03
C LEU A 142 1.12 22.87 2.27
N PRO A 143 0.54 23.50 3.30
CA PRO A 143 1.10 23.46 4.64
C PRO A 143 1.22 22.02 5.14
N GLN A 144 2.30 21.73 5.86
CA GLN A 144 2.50 20.40 6.47
C GLN A 144 1.33 19.97 7.36
N ARG A 145 0.70 20.91 8.07
CA ARG A 145 -0.45 20.65 8.94
C ARG A 145 -1.64 20.09 8.16
N ASP A 146 -1.94 20.69 7.01
CA ASP A 146 -3.06 20.31 6.15
C ASP A 146 -2.83 18.94 5.53
N PHE A 147 -1.61 18.69 5.04
CA PHE A 147 -1.23 17.40 4.51
C PHE A 147 -1.44 16.28 5.54
N ARG A 148 -0.90 16.46 6.75
CA ARG A 148 -1.01 15.48 7.84
C ARG A 148 -2.45 15.27 8.31
N LEU A 149 -3.30 16.29 8.20
CA LEU A 149 -4.71 16.15 8.54
C LEU A 149 -5.42 15.17 7.61
N ILE A 150 -5.16 15.28 6.30
CA ILE A 150 -5.77 14.41 5.29
C ILE A 150 -5.14 13.01 5.35
N GLU A 151 -3.82 12.91 5.33
CA GLU A 151 -3.11 11.63 5.42
C GLU A 151 -3.46 10.86 6.69
N GLY A 152 -3.53 11.55 7.84
CA GLY A 152 -3.92 10.92 9.09
C GLY A 152 -5.36 10.42 9.10
N GLU A 153 -6.24 10.97 8.27
CA GLU A 153 -7.58 10.40 8.06
C GLU A 153 -7.53 9.14 7.18
N MET A 154 -6.70 9.14 6.13
CA MET A 154 -6.45 7.95 5.31
C MET A 154 -5.95 6.79 6.18
N GLU A 155 -4.96 7.04 7.05
CA GLU A 155 -4.43 6.05 7.99
C GLU A 155 -5.51 5.45 8.90
N ARG A 156 -6.46 6.28 9.37
CA ARG A 156 -7.58 5.81 10.21
C ARG A 156 -8.50 4.88 9.44
N ILE A 157 -8.82 5.22 8.19
CA ILE A 157 -9.68 4.41 7.32
C ILE A 157 -9.01 3.07 7.03
N THR A 158 -7.76 3.07 6.55
CA THR A 158 -7.00 1.83 6.29
C THR A 158 -6.88 0.95 7.54
N SER A 159 -6.61 1.56 8.71
CA SER A 159 -6.55 0.83 9.98
C SER A 159 -7.89 0.21 10.39
N ARG A 160 -9.00 0.89 10.08
CA ARG A 160 -10.36 0.41 10.36
C ARG A 160 -10.67 -0.80 9.47
N ASN A 161 -10.39 -0.71 8.18
CA ASN A 161 -10.67 -1.78 7.21
C ASN A 161 -9.87 -3.03 7.53
N ASN A 162 -8.59 -2.89 7.88
CA ASN A 162 -7.76 -4.01 8.32
C ASN A 162 -8.32 -4.74 9.55
N ARG A 163 -8.95 -4.00 10.48
CA ARG A 163 -9.60 -4.61 11.67
C ARG A 163 -10.89 -5.34 11.29
N THR A 164 -11.68 -4.80 10.37
CA THR A 164 -12.90 -5.45 9.87
C THR A 164 -12.55 -6.74 9.13
N ASN A 165 -11.59 -6.70 8.21
CA ASN A 165 -11.15 -7.87 7.44
C ASN A 165 -10.62 -9.00 8.35
N LYS A 166 -9.85 -8.68 9.39
CA LYS A 166 -9.36 -9.68 10.36
C LYS A 166 -10.48 -10.33 11.19
N ARG A 167 -11.60 -9.65 11.40
CA ARG A 167 -12.76 -10.20 12.12
C ARG A 167 -13.58 -11.13 11.23
N GLU A 168 -13.72 -10.77 9.95
CA GLU A 168 -14.49 -11.54 8.98
C GLU A 168 -13.74 -12.78 8.49
N ASN A 169 -12.41 -12.74 8.47
CA ASN A 169 -11.56 -13.85 8.02
C ASN A 169 -10.40 -14.11 9.03
N PRO A 170 -10.67 -14.77 10.18
CA PRO A 170 -9.60 -15.12 11.12
C PRO A 170 -8.65 -16.14 10.47
N GLU A 171 -7.34 -15.88 10.53
CA GLU A 171 -6.33 -16.85 10.09
C GLU A 171 -6.55 -18.20 10.80
N PRO A 172 -6.42 -19.34 10.09
CA PRO A 172 -6.53 -20.65 10.70
C PRO A 172 -5.49 -20.78 11.81
N ARG A 173 -5.94 -21.14 13.01
CA ARG A 173 -5.06 -21.45 14.13
C ARG A 173 -4.27 -22.69 13.74
N THR A 174 -2.95 -22.56 13.59
CA THR A 174 -2.06 -23.72 13.57
C THR A 174 -1.97 -24.23 15.00
N ASP A 175 -2.79 -25.24 15.32
CA ASP A 175 -2.72 -25.96 16.59
C ASP A 175 -1.45 -26.85 16.60
N ASP A 176 -0.27 -26.23 16.76
CA ASP A 176 1.02 -26.93 16.93
C ASP A 176 1.46 -26.93 18.40
N ASP A 177 0.55 -27.33 19.31
CA ASP A 177 0.86 -27.70 20.70
C ASP A 177 0.36 -29.14 20.95
N ASN A 178 0.96 -30.12 20.27
CA ASN A 178 0.90 -31.53 20.70
C ASN A 178 2.10 -31.82 21.61
N ASP A 179 1.99 -31.39 22.86
CA ASP A 179 2.81 -31.83 23.98
C ASP A 179 2.37 -33.25 24.40
N VAL A 180 2.92 -34.28 23.77
CA VAL A 180 2.79 -35.67 24.25
C VAL A 180 3.95 -35.94 25.22
N GLY A 181 3.79 -35.44 26.44
CA GLY A 181 4.59 -35.81 27.60
C GLY A 181 4.19 -37.20 28.14
N MET A 182 5.17 -38.09 28.19
CA MET A 182 5.18 -39.43 28.78
C MET A 182 4.52 -39.54 30.17
N ILE A 183 3.77 -40.62 30.42
CA ILE A 183 3.69 -41.29 31.74
C ILE A 183 3.60 -42.82 31.54
N ASN A 184 4.61 -43.52 32.07
CA ASN A 184 4.63 -44.97 32.30
C ASN A 184 3.90 -45.32 33.61
N ASP A 185 3.22 -46.47 33.69
CA ASP A 185 3.57 -47.59 34.60
C ASP A 185 2.45 -48.65 34.69
N GLU A 186 2.80 -49.85 34.21
CA GLU A 186 2.73 -51.13 34.93
C GLU A 186 1.41 -51.62 35.57
N ILE A 187 0.78 -52.67 34.99
CA ILE A 187 0.21 -53.80 35.76
C ILE A 187 0.41 -55.12 34.98
N GLN A 188 1.01 -56.09 35.68
CA GLN A 188 1.26 -57.48 35.32
C GLN A 188 -0.03 -58.29 35.08
N ASN A 189 0.01 -59.25 34.15
CA ASN A 189 -0.56 -60.57 34.44
C ASN A 189 0.07 -61.67 33.59
N GLN A 190 0.59 -62.68 34.29
CA GLN A 190 1.09 -63.95 33.77
C GLN A 190 -0.08 -64.94 33.64
N ALA A 191 -0.10 -65.78 32.61
CA ALA A 191 -0.47 -67.19 32.72
C ALA A 191 -0.33 -67.95 31.38
N GLU A 192 0.48 -69.00 31.44
CA GLU A 192 0.28 -70.34 30.84
C GLU A 192 0.63 -70.63 29.38
N THR A 193 1.06 -71.88 29.21
CA THR A 193 2.05 -72.47 28.29
C THR A 193 1.40 -73.31 27.15
N PRO A 194 2.19 -73.76 26.14
CA PRO A 194 1.78 -74.31 24.81
C PRO A 194 1.56 -75.86 24.86
N PRO A 195 1.45 -76.72 23.79
CA PRO A 195 2.07 -76.66 22.43
C PRO A 195 1.33 -77.42 21.28
N SER A 196 2.10 -77.75 20.22
CA SER A 196 1.88 -78.69 19.11
C SER A 196 1.38 -78.05 17.79
N ASP A 197 1.80 -78.44 16.59
CA ASP A 197 2.71 -79.49 16.12
C ASP A 197 3.18 -79.14 14.68
N ARG A 198 4.35 -79.67 14.31
CA ARG A 198 4.82 -80.11 12.98
C ARG A 198 4.12 -79.65 11.69
N SER A 199 4.93 -79.22 10.71
CA SER A 199 5.36 -80.11 9.62
C SER A 199 6.38 -79.44 8.70
N ASP A 200 7.40 -80.23 8.37
CA ASP A 200 8.44 -80.02 7.37
C ASP A 200 7.90 -80.02 5.91
N ASP A 201 8.85 -79.84 4.98
CA ASP A 201 8.85 -80.21 3.55
C ASP A 201 8.60 -79.14 2.48
N ASP A 202 9.74 -78.62 2.00
CA ASP A 202 10.37 -78.93 0.70
C ASP A 202 9.82 -78.36 -0.63
N SER A 203 10.81 -77.89 -1.40
CA SER A 203 10.92 -77.87 -2.86
C SER A 203 10.26 -76.77 -3.69
N SER A 204 11.16 -75.90 -4.19
CA SER A 204 11.52 -75.77 -5.61
C SER A 204 10.44 -75.53 -6.67
N THR A 205 10.54 -74.39 -7.37
CA THR A 205 10.69 -74.26 -8.86
C THR A 205 10.53 -72.77 -9.20
N GLU A 206 11.59 -72.09 -9.60
CA GLU A 206 12.10 -71.94 -10.97
C GLU A 206 11.42 -70.85 -11.82
N ASN A 207 12.31 -70.18 -12.55
CA ASN A 207 12.16 -69.36 -13.74
C ASN A 207 11.64 -67.92 -13.60
N CYS A 208 12.50 -66.91 -13.78
CA CYS A 208 13.18 -66.53 -15.03
C CYS A 208 12.21 -65.89 -16.02
N SER A 209 12.32 -64.57 -16.16
CA SER A 209 12.51 -63.94 -17.46
C SER A 209 13.07 -62.54 -17.24
N GLN A 210 13.99 -62.23 -18.13
CA GLN A 210 14.96 -61.15 -18.19
C GLN A 210 14.45 -60.10 -19.20
N LEU A 211 15.18 -58.99 -19.33
CA LEU A 211 15.18 -58.04 -20.48
C LEU A 211 14.00 -57.04 -20.44
N GLU A 212 14.18 -55.71 -20.54
CA GLU A 212 15.28 -54.82 -20.94
C GLU A 212 15.13 -53.48 -20.19
#